data_AF-A0A3C0IAJ2-F1
#
_entry.id   AF-A0A3C0IAJ2-F1
#
_cell.length_a   1.000
_cell.length_b   1.000
_cell.length_c   1.000
_cell.angle_alpha   90.00
_cell.angle_beta   90.00
_cell.angle_gamma   90.00
#
_symmetry.space_group_name_H-M   'P 1'
#
loop_
_entity.id
_entity.type
_entity.pdbx_description
1 polymer ?
#
loop_
_entity_poly.entity_id
_entity_poly.type
_entity_poly.pdbx_seq_one_letter_code
_entity_poly.pdbx_strand_id
1 'polypeptide(L)'
;MNNYAKLDESDPPVVKITFSKEEPSEEVFDDYLKKLHKIISQDHRIILLFDASNATFLNSKLRIKQGKFLKEYQSAIAKSVVSYVFIIPSKII
;
A
#
# COMPACT_ATOMS: atom_id res chain seq x y z
N MET A 1 7.35 9.94 14.84
CA MET A 1 6.02 9.60 14.28
C MET A 1 6.17 8.32 13.51
N ASN A 2 5.44 7.28 13.88
CA ASN A 2 5.54 5.97 13.26
C ASN A 2 4.64 5.94 12.03
N ASN A 3 5.22 5.65 10.87
CA ASN A 3 4.48 5.52 9.61
C ASN A 3 3.93 4.09 9.50
N TYR A 4 2.72 3.94 8.96
CA TYR A 4 2.16 2.62 8.66
C TYR A 4 2.98 1.89 7.58
N ALA A 5 3.40 2.62 6.56
CA ALA A 5 4.23 2.09 5.49
C ALA A 5 5.20 3.17 4.97
N LYS A 6 6.36 2.73 4.51
CA LYS A 6 7.28 3.53 3.68
C LYS A 6 6.95 3.26 2.21
N LEU A 7 6.73 4.31 1.43
CA LEU A 7 6.59 4.24 -0.02
C LEU A 7 7.88 4.78 -0.64
N ASP A 8 8.51 3.99 -1.49
CA ASP A 8 9.80 4.28 -2.11
C ASP A 8 9.63 4.26 -3.63
N GLU A 9 9.80 5.42 -4.26
CA GLU A 9 9.64 5.65 -5.70
C GLU A 9 11.00 5.83 -6.40
N SER A 10 12.11 5.46 -5.74
CA SER A 10 13.47 5.72 -6.25
C SER A 10 13.91 4.81 -7.41
N ASP A 11 13.16 3.74 -7.70
CA ASP A 11 13.49 2.75 -8.73
C ASP A 11 12.34 2.50 -9.73
N PRO A 12 11.98 3.47 -10.59
CA PRO A 12 10.90 3.30 -11.57
C PRO A 12 11.15 2.12 -12.53
N PRO A 13 10.11 1.35 -12.91
CA PRO A 13 8.69 1.59 -12.64
C PRO A 13 8.19 1.01 -11.31
N VAL A 14 9.08 0.58 -10.42
CA VAL A 14 8.72 -0.08 -9.16
C VAL A 14 8.48 0.95 -8.06
N VAL A 15 7.33 0.84 -7.41
CA VAL A 15 7.06 1.54 -6.16
C VAL A 15 7.06 0.49 -5.05
N LYS A 16 8.07 0.56 -4.18
CA LYS A 16 8.20 -0.35 -3.04
C LYS A 16 7.45 0.20 -1.83
N ILE A 17 6.50 -0.58 -1.34
CA ILE A 17 5.68 -0.29 -0.17
C ILE A 17 6.11 -1.25 0.94
N THR A 18 6.79 -0.73 1.97
CA THR A 18 7.26 -1.53 3.11
C THR A 18 6.40 -1.26 4.34
N PHE A 19 5.68 -2.27 4.80
CA PHE A 19 4.79 -2.15 5.96
C PHE A 19 5.58 -2.22 7.27
N SER A 20 5.14 -1.44 8.27
CA SER A 20 5.67 -1.51 9.63
C SER A 20 4.99 -2.61 10.45
N LYS A 21 5.58 -2.93 11.60
CA LYS A 21 5.04 -3.90 12.57
C LYS A 21 3.96 -3.32 13.48
N GLU A 22 3.75 -2.02 13.42
CA GLU A 22 2.83 -1.35 14.33
C GLU A 22 1.44 -1.23 13.72
N GLU A 23 0.42 -1.42 14.55
CA GLU A 23 -0.94 -1.09 14.14
C GLU A 23 -1.06 0.43 14.04
N PRO A 24 -1.45 0.98 12.87
CA PRO A 24 -1.51 2.41 12.69
C PRO A 24 -2.75 3.00 13.36
N SER A 25 -2.65 4.25 13.82
CA SER A 25 -3.85 5.05 14.07
C SER A 25 -4.59 5.33 12.76
N GLU A 26 -5.86 5.74 12.85
CA GLU A 26 -6.63 6.11 11.67
C GLU A 26 -6.00 7.25 10.86
N GLU A 27 -5.41 8.24 11.55
CA GLU A 27 -4.73 9.36 10.90
C GLU A 27 -3.50 8.91 10.10
N VAL A 28 -2.70 8.02 10.69
CA VAL A 28 -1.51 7.46 10.02
C VAL A 28 -1.92 6.58 8.84
N PHE A 29 -3.01 5.83 8.98
CA PHE A 29 -3.55 5.03 7.89
C PHE A 29 -4.11 5.89 6.74
N ASP A 30 -4.74 7.02 7.06
CA ASP A 30 -5.23 7.97 6.07
C ASP A 30 -4.11 8.65 5.31
N ASP A 31 -3.02 9.00 5.99
CA ASP A 31 -1.81 9.52 5.36
C ASP A 31 -1.23 8.50 4.37
N TYR A 32 -1.17 7.21 4.75
CA TYR A 32 -0.78 6.14 3.85
C TYR A 32 -1.67 6.07 2.60
N LEU A 33 -3.00 6.06 2.75
CA LEU A 33 -3.93 6.00 1.62
C LEU A 33 -3.81 7.23 0.71
N LYS A 34 -3.61 8.42 1.28
CA LYS A 34 -3.38 9.67 0.52
C LYS A 34 -2.10 9.59 -0.29
N LYS A 35 -1.01 9.09 0.30
CA LYS A 35 0.27 8.90 -0.40
C LYS A 35 0.14 7.89 -1.53
N LEU A 36 -0.49 6.74 -1.27
CA LEU A 36 -0.75 5.74 -2.30
C LEU A 36 -1.60 6.30 -3.44
N HIS A 37 -2.67 7.05 -3.12
CA HIS A 37 -3.50 7.71 -4.12
C HIS A 37 -2.70 8.67 -4.99
N LYS A 38 -1.83 9.50 -4.38
CA LYS A 38 -0.99 10.44 -5.13
C LYS A 38 -0.11 9.71 -6.15
N ILE A 39 0.39 8.53 -5.83
CA ILE A 39 1.25 7.72 -6.71
C ILE A 39 0.42 7.10 -7.84
N ILE A 40 -0.68 6.42 -7.53
CA ILE A 40 -1.52 5.75 -8.54
C ILE A 40 -2.22 6.74 -9.49
N SER A 41 -2.41 7.98 -9.07
CA SER A 41 -3.04 9.02 -9.88
C SER A 41 -2.07 9.75 -10.81
N GLN A 42 -0.78 9.40 -10.80
CA GLN A 42 0.17 9.85 -11.81
C GLN A 42 -0.08 9.12 -13.15
N ASP A 43 0.21 9.77 -14.27
CA ASP A 43 -0.01 9.22 -15.62
C ASP A 43 1.14 8.28 -16.07
N HIS A 44 1.64 7.45 -15.15
CA HIS A 44 2.72 6.50 -15.39
C HIS A 44 2.30 5.07 -15.04
N ARG A 45 2.85 4.11 -15.78
CA ARG A 45 2.64 2.69 -15.53
C ARG A 45 3.62 2.19 -14.47
N ILE A 46 3.11 1.72 -13.34
CA ILE A 46 3.90 1.32 -12.17
C ILE A 46 3.67 -0.15 -11.78
N ILE A 47 4.65 -0.73 -11.10
CA ILE A 47 4.56 -2.01 -10.41
C ILE A 47 4.55 -1.72 -8.91
N LEU A 48 3.51 -2.19 -8.21
CA LEU A 48 3.46 -2.07 -6.75
C LEU A 48 4.08 -3.31 -6.11
N LEU A 49 5.18 -3.13 -5.39
CA LEU A 49 5.81 -4.18 -4.59
C LEU A 49 5.45 -3.97 -3.12
N PHE A 50 4.62 -4.86 -2.58
CA PHE A 50 4.16 -4.88 -1.21
C PHE A 50 5.06 -5.79 -0.37
N ASP A 51 5.95 -5.19 0.41
CA ASP A 51 6.77 -5.87 1.39
C ASP A 51 6.03 -5.94 2.73
N ALA A 52 5.35 -7.07 2.92
CA ALA A 52 4.57 -7.40 4.11
C ALA A 52 5.34 -8.29 5.09
N SER A 53 6.67 -8.36 4.98
CA SER A 53 7.54 -9.14 5.87
C SER A 53 7.37 -8.79 7.35
N ASN A 54 7.02 -7.53 7.64
CA ASN A 54 6.77 -7.03 8.99
C ASN A 54 5.31 -6.67 9.25
N ALA A 55 4.40 -6.86 8.29
CA ALA A 55 3.03 -6.38 8.40
C ALA A 55 2.27 -7.08 9.54
N THR A 56 1.48 -6.31 10.28
CA THR A 56 0.51 -6.83 11.24
C THR A 56 -0.90 -6.82 10.69
N PHE A 57 -1.80 -7.58 11.32
CA PHE A 57 -3.20 -7.57 10.95
C PHE A 57 -3.84 -6.22 11.28
N LEU A 58 -4.34 -5.52 10.26
CA LEU A 58 -5.18 -4.34 10.43
C LEU A 58 -6.50 -4.70 11.12
N ASN A 59 -6.99 -3.87 12.05
CA ASN A 59 -8.34 -4.04 12.59
C ASN A 59 -9.45 -3.90 11.52
N SER A 60 -10.67 -4.33 11.86
CA SER A 60 -11.81 -4.35 10.93
C SER A 60 -12.14 -2.97 10.36
N LYS A 61 -12.05 -1.91 11.17
CA LYS A 61 -12.35 -0.53 10.74
C LYS A 61 -11.40 -0.10 9.62
N LEU A 62 -10.11 -0.32 9.79
CA LEU A 62 -9.10 0.02 8.79
C LEU A 62 -9.20 -0.85 7.53
N ARG A 63 -9.52 -2.15 7.66
CA ARG A 63 -9.78 -3.03 6.50
C ARG A 63 -10.99 -2.58 5.68
N ILE A 64 -12.09 -2.17 6.34
CA ILE A 64 -13.26 -1.59 5.65
C ILE A 64 -12.86 -0.31 4.90
N LYS A 65 -12.03 0.53 5.53
CA LYS A 65 -11.53 1.77 4.92
C LYS A 65 -10.67 1.49 3.68
N GLN A 66 -9.76 0.52 3.77
CA GLN A 66 -8.97 0.06 2.64
C GLN A 66 -9.84 -0.48 1.51
N GLY A 67 -10.87 -1.28 1.82
CA GLY A 67 -11.82 -1.78 0.82
C GLY A 67 -12.59 -0.66 0.11
N LYS A 68 -13.04 0.36 0.85
CA LYS A 68 -13.67 1.55 0.27
C LYS A 68 -12.73 2.31 -0.66
N PHE A 69 -11.48 2.52 -0.23
CA PHE A 69 -10.45 3.14 -1.04
C PHE A 69 -10.21 2.41 -2.36
N LEU A 70 -10.03 1.09 -2.31
CA LEU A 70 -9.82 0.28 -3.52
C LEU A 70 -11.01 0.35 -4.48
N LYS A 71 -12.24 0.38 -3.95
CA LYS A 71 -13.45 0.54 -4.75
C LYS A 71 -13.56 1.93 -5.37
N GLU A 72 -13.24 2.98 -4.62
CA GLU A 72 -13.32 4.37 -5.06
C GLU A 72 -12.31 4.66 -6.19
N TYR A 73 -11.08 4.15 -6.06
CA TYR A 73 -9.99 4.43 -6.99
C TYR A 73 -9.72 3.30 -7.99
N GLN A 74 -10.64 2.34 -8.13
CA GLN A 74 -10.47 1.15 -8.98
C GLN A 74 -10.02 1.49 -10.41
N SER A 75 -10.61 2.53 -11.03
CA SER A 75 -10.26 2.93 -12.39
C SER A 75 -8.85 3.52 -12.51
N ALA A 76 -8.43 4.35 -11.55
CA ALA A 76 -7.08 4.91 -11.52
C ALA A 76 -6.05 3.79 -11.29
N ILE A 77 -6.35 2.88 -10.37
CA ILE A 77 -5.55 1.68 -10.12
C ILE A 77 -5.39 0.84 -11.40
N ALA A 78 -6.49 0.55 -12.09
CA ALA A 78 -6.47 -0.28 -13.29
C ALA A 78 -5.70 0.37 -14.45
N LYS A 79 -5.70 1.71 -14.53
CA LYS A 79 -4.96 2.47 -15.54
C LYS A 79 -3.45 2.45 -15.26
N SER A 80 -3.06 2.71 -14.02
CA SER A 80 -1.67 2.99 -13.66
C SER A 80 -0.91 1.77 -13.16
N VAL A 81 -1.53 0.86 -12.42
CA VAL A 81 -0.85 -0.30 -11.80
C VAL A 81 -0.86 -1.48 -12.77
N VAL A 82 0.31 -1.86 -13.27
CA VAL A 82 0.48 -2.95 -14.24
C VAL A 82 0.54 -4.30 -13.56
N SER A 83 1.11 -4.35 -12.36
CA SER A 83 1.30 -5.60 -11.62
C SER A 83 1.43 -5.34 -10.12
N TYR A 84 1.15 -6.39 -9.36
CA TYR A 84 1.26 -6.45 -7.91
C TYR A 84 2.22 -7.57 -7.54
N VAL A 85 3.22 -7.26 -6.73
CA VAL A 85 4.13 -8.24 -6.15
C VAL A 85 3.98 -8.19 -4.64
N PHE A 86 3.82 -9.35 -4.00
CA PHE A 86 3.69 -9.45 -2.55
C PHE A 86 4.84 -10.28 -1.98
N ILE A 87 5.55 -9.72 -1.01
CA ILE A 87 6.53 -10.43 -0.17
C ILE A 87 5.83 -10.68 1.16
N ILE A 88 5.44 -11.93 1.40
CA ILE A 88 4.74 -12.34 2.61
C ILE A 88 5.55 -13.46 3.27
N PRO A 89 5.87 -13.34 4.58
CA PRO A 89 6.63 -14.37 5.27
C PRO A 89 5.77 -15.64 5.36
N SER A 90 6.32 -16.76 4.89
CA SER A 90 5.70 -18.07 5.04
C SER A 90 6.02 -18.64 6.41
N LYS A 91 5.05 -19.32 7.03
CA LYS A 91 5.29 -20.17 8.22
C LYS A 91 5.67 -21.62 7.85
N ILE A 92 5.77 -21.94 6.56
CA ILE A 92 5.87 -23.31 6.04
C ILE A 92 7.33 -23.69 5.71
N ILE A 93 8.29 -22.75 5.81
CA ILE A 93 9.73 -23.00 5.66
C ILE A 93 10.44 -22.52 6.91
#